data_AF-A0A3N5VQ40-F1
#
_entry.id   AF-A0A3N5VQ40-F1
#
_cell.length_a   1.000
_cell.length_b   1.000
_cell.length_c   1.000
_cell.angle_alpha   90.00
_cell.angle_beta   90.00
_cell.angle_gamma   90.00
#
_symmetry.space_group_name_H-M   'P 1'
#
loop_
_entity.id
_entity.type
_entity.pdbx_description
1 polymer ?
#
loop_
_entity_poly.entity_id
_entity_poly.type
_entity_poly.pdbx_seq_one_letter_code
_entity_poly.pdbx_strand_id
1 'polypeptide(L)'
;MNFPPNYEEKVYAGVLGKIIGVYLGRPFEGWTYERIMAELGEVDYYVHEKRGTPLIVTDDDISGTFTFLRALPDYGHCLDLTPRQ
;
A
#
# COMPACT_ATOMS: atom_id res chain seq x y z
N MET A 1 7.58 19.35 19.11
CA MET A 1 6.65 19.33 17.96
C MET A 1 5.24 19.25 18.51
N ASN A 2 4.29 19.98 17.92
CA ASN A 2 2.88 19.85 18.29
C ASN A 2 2.18 19.07 17.18
N PHE A 3 1.70 17.87 17.49
CA PHE A 3 1.00 17.02 16.52
C PHE A 3 -0.49 17.38 16.48
N PRO A 4 -1.17 17.23 15.32
CA PRO A 4 -2.61 17.37 15.28
C PRO A 4 -3.28 16.31 16.17
N PRO A 5 -4.52 16.55 16.63
CA PRO A 5 -5.28 15.56 17.37
C PRO A 5 -5.36 14.23 16.61
N ASN A 6 -5.20 13.14 17.36
CA ASN A 6 -5.26 11.76 16.90
C ASN A 6 -4.24 11.43 15.80
N TYR A 7 -3.05 12.06 15.86
CA TYR A 7 -2.01 11.87 14.85
C TYR A 7 -1.61 10.40 14.71
N GLU A 8 -1.41 9.71 15.84
CA GLU A 8 -1.02 8.30 15.84
C GLU A 8 -2.11 7.41 15.23
N GLU A 9 -3.39 7.59 15.63
CA GLU A 9 -4.47 6.79 15.03
C GLU A 9 -4.62 7.05 13.54
N LYS A 10 -4.41 8.30 13.08
CA LYS A 10 -4.46 8.64 11.66
C LYS A 10 -3.32 7.99 10.88
N VAL A 11 -2.10 8.02 11.40
CA VAL A 11 -0.94 7.35 10.78
C VAL A 11 -1.19 5.84 10.73
N TYR A 12 -1.63 5.25 11.84
CA TYR A 12 -1.95 3.82 11.91
C TYR A 12 -3.04 3.44 10.89
N ALA A 13 -4.16 4.18 10.86
CA ALA A 13 -5.25 3.92 9.93
C ALA A 13 -4.82 4.07 8.47
N GLY A 14 -3.95 5.04 8.16
CA GLY A 14 -3.39 5.21 6.81
C GLY A 14 -2.51 4.03 6.39
N VAL A 15 -1.62 3.56 7.27
CA VAL A 15 -0.76 2.40 7.03
C VAL A 15 -1.61 1.13 6.87
N LEU A 16 -2.58 0.91 7.76
CA LEU A 16 -3.48 -0.24 7.70
C LEU A 16 -4.33 -0.22 6.42
N GLY A 17 -4.88 0.93 6.05
CA GLY A 17 -5.63 1.12 4.82
C GLY A 17 -4.81 0.82 3.57
N LYS A 18 -3.53 1.24 3.55
CA LYS A 18 -2.59 0.88 2.48
C LYS A 18 -2.42 -0.63 2.36
N ILE A 19 -2.14 -1.31 3.47
CA ILE A 19 -1.93 -2.78 3.49
C ILE A 19 -3.18 -3.51 2.97
N ILE A 20 -4.36 -3.11 3.43
CA ILE A 20 -5.64 -3.67 2.96
C ILE A 20 -5.81 -3.46 1.45
N GLY A 21 -5.56 -2.24 0.96
CA GLY A 21 -5.67 -1.91 -0.46
C GLY A 21 -4.72 -2.72 -1.35
N VAL A 22 -3.47 -2.90 -0.92
CA VAL A 22 -2.48 -3.72 -1.63
C VAL A 22 -2.96 -5.17 -1.77
N TYR A 23 -3.35 -5.81 -0.67
CA TYR A 23 -3.82 -7.20 -0.72
C TYR A 23 -5.15 -7.37 -1.47
N LEU A 24 -6.02 -6.37 -1.44
CA LEU A 24 -7.24 -6.37 -2.23
C LEU A 24 -6.93 -6.33 -3.73
N GLY A 25 -6.05 -5.43 -4.16
CA GLY A 25 -5.76 -5.16 -5.57
C GLY A 25 -4.83 -6.17 -6.26
N ARG A 26 -3.86 -6.72 -5.51
CA ARG A 26 -2.80 -7.58 -6.05
C ARG A 26 -3.28 -8.75 -6.92
N PRO A 27 -4.35 -9.50 -6.59
CA PRO A 27 -4.78 -10.64 -7.40
C PRO A 27 -5.19 -10.29 -8.85
N PHE A 28 -5.45 -9.01 -9.13
CA PHE A 28 -5.83 -8.49 -10.45
C PHE A 28 -4.98 -7.27 -10.85
N GLU A 29 -3.77 -7.18 -10.30
CA GLU A 29 -2.82 -6.14 -10.68
C GLU A 29 -2.54 -6.17 -12.19
N GLY A 30 -2.52 -4.99 -12.81
CA GLY A 30 -2.32 -4.83 -14.26
C GLY A 30 -3.54 -5.16 -15.13
N TRP A 31 -4.69 -5.50 -14.55
CA TRP A 31 -5.91 -5.72 -15.33
C TRP A 31 -6.53 -4.40 -15.77
N THR A 32 -7.16 -4.40 -16.95
CA THR A 32 -7.99 -3.26 -17.38
C THR A 32 -9.31 -3.27 -16.62
N TYR A 33 -9.96 -2.11 -16.56
CA TYR A 33 -11.29 -1.97 -15.96
C TYR A 33 -12.30 -2.92 -16.62
N GLU A 34 -12.31 -3.01 -17.96
CA GLU A 34 -13.25 -3.86 -18.70
C GLU A 34 -13.08 -5.34 -18.34
N ARG A 35 -11.83 -5.79 -18.18
CA ARG A 35 -11.54 -7.16 -17.76
C ARG A 35 -12.01 -7.43 -16.33
N ILE A 36 -11.74 -6.51 -15.41
CA ILE A 36 -12.21 -6.61 -14.01
C ILE A 36 -13.74 -6.73 -13.99
N MET A 37 -14.45 -5.85 -14.69
CA MET A 37 -15.91 -5.88 -14.72
C MET A 37 -16.46 -7.15 -15.38
N ALA A 38 -15.81 -7.66 -16.43
CA ALA A 38 -16.26 -8.87 -17.11
C ALA A 38 -16.02 -10.16 -16.29
N GLU A 39 -14.89 -10.27 -15.59
CA GLU A 39 -14.51 -11.49 -14.85
C GLU A 39 -14.92 -11.47 -13.37
N LEU A 40 -14.87 -10.30 -12.73
CA LEU A 40 -15.05 -10.15 -11.28
C LEU A 40 -16.30 -9.33 -10.91
N GLY A 41 -16.77 -8.46 -11.82
CA GLY A 41 -17.81 -7.49 -11.53
C GLY A 41 -17.33 -6.37 -10.60
N GLU A 42 -18.26 -5.77 -9.87
CA GLU A 42 -17.93 -4.83 -8.79
C GLU A 42 -17.23 -5.57 -7.65
N VAL A 43 -16.11 -5.03 -7.19
CA VAL A 43 -15.26 -5.67 -6.17
C VAL A 43 -15.54 -5.01 -4.81
N ASP A 44 -16.38 -5.66 -4.01
CA ASP A 44 -16.61 -5.38 -2.59
C ASP A 44 -16.12 -6.53 -1.68
N TYR A 45 -15.31 -7.43 -2.25
CA TYR A 45 -14.82 -8.67 -1.63
C TYR A 45 -13.34 -8.93 -1.94
N TYR A 46 -12.70 -9.85 -1.20
CA TYR A 46 -11.34 -10.28 -1.47
C TYR A 46 -11.27 -11.30 -2.62
N VAL A 47 -10.54 -10.96 -3.68
CA VAL A 47 -10.47 -11.75 -4.93
C VAL A 47 -9.53 -12.96 -4.85
N HIS A 48 -8.63 -13.00 -3.86
CA HIS A 48 -7.54 -13.97 -3.78
C HIS A 48 -8.00 -15.45 -3.88
N GLU A 49 -9.12 -15.83 -3.24
CA GLU A 49 -9.66 -17.20 -3.32
C GLU A 49 -10.10 -17.57 -4.74
N LYS A 50 -10.80 -16.67 -5.44
CA LYS A 50 -11.24 -16.88 -6.83
C LYS A 50 -10.07 -17.04 -7.80
N ARG A 51 -8.91 -16.47 -7.46
CA ARG A 51 -7.69 -16.55 -8.27
C ARG A 51 -6.73 -17.65 -7.80
N GLY A 52 -7.06 -18.36 -6.72
CA GLY A 52 -6.19 -19.37 -6.13
C GLY A 52 -4.85 -18.82 -5.61
N THR A 53 -4.81 -17.54 -5.26
CA THR A 53 -3.61 -16.85 -4.76
C THR A 53 -3.68 -16.67 -3.24
N PRO A 54 -2.56 -16.70 -2.52
CA PRO A 54 -2.54 -16.34 -1.11
C PRO A 54 -2.96 -14.88 -0.89
N LEU A 55 -3.69 -14.61 0.20
CA LEU A 55 -4.09 -13.26 0.58
C LEU A 55 -2.89 -12.42 1.06
N ILE A 56 -2.05 -13.01 1.90
CA ILE A 56 -0.91 -12.34 2.53
C ILE A 56 0.37 -12.84 1.89
N VAL A 57 1.12 -11.93 1.28
CA VAL A 57 2.36 -12.19 0.56
C VAL A 57 3.30 -10.99 0.68
N THR A 58 4.59 -11.22 0.48
CA THR A 58 5.57 -10.13 0.43
C THR A 58 5.29 -9.25 -0.78
N ASP A 59 5.27 -7.95 -0.55
CA ASP A 59 4.87 -6.94 -1.53
C ASP A 59 5.79 -5.73 -1.43
N ASP A 60 6.17 -5.16 -2.57
CA ASP A 60 7.07 -4.02 -2.64
C ASP A 60 6.40 -2.71 -2.21
N ASP A 61 5.08 -2.57 -2.37
CA ASP A 61 4.38 -1.39 -1.85
C ASP A 61 4.37 -1.35 -0.33
N ILE A 62 4.22 -2.51 0.32
CA ILE A 62 4.26 -2.61 1.78
C ILE A 62 5.69 -2.46 2.28
N SER A 63 6.60 -3.28 1.79
CA SER A 63 8.00 -3.28 2.25
C SER A 63 8.72 -1.96 1.94
N GLY A 64 8.47 -1.38 0.77
CA GLY A 64 8.98 -0.06 0.36
C GLY A 64 8.52 1.06 1.29
N THR A 65 7.26 1.06 1.74
CA THR A 65 6.73 2.08 2.68
C THR A 65 7.55 2.18 3.96
N PHE A 66 7.99 1.05 4.50
CA PHE A 66 8.79 1.04 5.73
C PHE A 66 10.30 1.17 5.47
N THR A 67 10.74 0.84 4.26
CA THR A 67 12.16 0.90 3.87
C THR A 67 12.57 2.30 3.43
N PHE A 68 11.78 2.97 2.58
CA PHE A 68 12.14 4.28 2.02
C PHE A 68 12.26 5.38 3.07
N LEU A 69 11.54 5.26 4.19
CA LEU A 69 11.70 6.18 5.33
C LEU A 69 13.11 6.17 5.92
N ARG A 70 13.91 5.12 5.68
CA ARG A 70 15.31 5.05 6.12
C ARG A 70 16.23 6.00 5.35
N ALA A 71 15.87 6.41 4.14
CA ALA A 71 16.62 7.43 3.42
C ALA A 71 16.67 8.75 4.19
N LEU A 72 15.62 9.09 4.97
CA LEU A 72 15.60 10.34 5.74
C LEU A 72 16.78 10.44 6.73
N PRO A 73 16.97 9.51 7.70
CA PRO A 73 18.13 9.55 8.59
C PRO A 73 19.46 9.36 7.86
N ASP A 74 19.52 8.52 6.82
CA ASP A 74 20.77 8.26 6.07
C ASP A 74 21.32 9.53 5.41
N TYR A 75 20.46 10.49 5.10
CA TYR A 75 20.81 11.80 4.54
C TYR A 75 20.53 12.98 5.50
N GLY A 76 20.61 12.74 6.82
CA GLY A 76 20.61 13.80 7.83
C GLY A 76 19.26 14.51 8.04
N HIS A 77 18.16 13.85 7.68
CA HIS A 77 16.79 14.37 7.77
C HIS A 77 16.57 15.67 6.95
N CYS A 78 17.32 15.84 5.85
CA CYS A 78 17.18 16.99 4.98
C CYS A 78 15.82 16.96 4.27
N LEU A 79 15.10 18.09 4.28
CA LEU A 79 13.82 18.22 3.56
C LEU A 79 14.01 18.39 2.04
N ASP A 80 15.23 18.75 1.61
CA ASP A 80 15.59 18.94 0.20
C ASP A 80 16.04 17.64 -0.48
N LEU A 81 15.56 16.50 0.02
CA LEU A 81 15.82 15.18 -0.56
C LEU A 81 15.13 15.04 -1.92
N THR A 82 15.90 14.59 -2.90
CA THR A 82 15.45 14.33 -4.26
C THR A 82 15.30 12.82 -4.49
N PRO A 83 14.51 12.38 -5.49
CA PRO A 83 14.39 10.96 -5.83
C PRO A 83 15.70 10.25 -6.24
N ARG A 84 16.81 10.98 -6.43
CA ARG A 84 18.12 10.42 -6.81
C ARG A 84 18.85 9.76 -5.63
N GLN A 85 18.64 10.27 -4.43
CA GLN A 85 19.32 9.85 -3.20
C GLN A 85 18.69 8.57 -2.64
#